data_AF-A0A4R3LSU2-F1
#
_entry.id   AF-A0A4R3LSU2-F1
#
_cell.length_a   1.000
_cell.length_b   1.000
_cell.length_c   1.000
_cell.angle_alpha   90.00
_cell.angle_beta   90.00
_cell.angle_gamma   90.00
#
_symmetry.space_group_name_H-M   'P 1'
#
loop_
_entity.id
_entity.type
_entity.pdbx_description
1 polymer ?
#
loop_
_entity_poly.entity_id
_entity_poly.type
_entity_poly.pdbx_seq_one_letter_code
_entity_poly.pdbx_strand_id
1 'polypeptide(L)'
;MPRKPKTKPASSPADTQGQPSLFDGIVSGDLRHAGIPGVAVEVSPEDAEMMGAFEEDALGFEDVMDCQDAPEAVPSSPEEAHRQRIERLREHHRVLSELIVSTNRDIARIVGKTGRLESPEASALLARLKSLQEQRAAIEAETQEAVKALKVLERRLTPAPRDGDGKGGLVKVRHPNRDFFLADLFDYAMKDDGASMEAPIFTLSTKPDLSIWEWRSKDGSKYVKVAPSVLGRATQHDKDILIYVVSQLVEGLNRGRDDAKNRVVRFTVYDFLVTTNRQTSGDGYQRLHEAFERLAGTRITTDIKTGGMRVKEGFGIIDRWKIIEKSPTDERMVAVEVTLSEWLYNAVQAFEVLTIHPDYFRLRKPLARRLYEIARKHCGHQAQWTVSLELLQEKVGSKSTLKEFRRALRAIQDDDSLPEYRFVLHQNDRVTFYVRDPQRLARGIARRIEGGEERR
;
A
#
# COMPACT_ATOMS: atom_id res chain seq x y z
N MET A 1 -35.59 -9.51 49.00
CA MET A 1 -35.54 -10.26 47.73
C MET A 1 -36.08 -9.40 46.61
N PRO A 2 -35.26 -8.95 45.65
CA PRO A 2 -35.74 -8.13 44.54
C PRO A 2 -36.17 -9.01 43.36
N ARG A 3 -37.32 -8.64 42.77
CA ARG A 3 -38.05 -9.34 41.71
C ARG A 3 -37.32 -9.26 40.36
N LYS A 4 -37.17 -10.40 39.67
CA LYS A 4 -36.67 -10.48 38.28
C LYS A 4 -37.68 -9.89 37.28
N PRO A 5 -37.25 -9.19 36.21
CA PRO A 5 -38.13 -8.77 35.12
C PRO A 5 -38.42 -9.93 34.14
N LYS A 6 -39.67 -9.99 33.66
CA LYS A 6 -40.21 -11.01 32.74
C LYS A 6 -39.80 -10.74 31.28
N THR A 7 -39.25 -11.75 30.62
CA THR A 7 -39.01 -11.82 29.17
C THR A 7 -40.30 -12.21 28.41
N LYS A 8 -40.62 -11.50 27.32
CA LYS A 8 -41.67 -11.87 26.35
C LYS A 8 -41.08 -12.74 25.21
N PRO A 9 -41.81 -13.73 24.67
CA PRO A 9 -41.31 -14.60 23.61
C PRO A 9 -41.51 -13.99 22.21
N ALA A 10 -40.65 -14.42 21.29
CA ALA A 10 -40.59 -14.02 19.88
C ALA A 10 -41.68 -14.69 19.03
N SER A 11 -42.19 -13.95 18.04
CA SER A 11 -43.12 -14.40 17.00
C SER A 11 -42.38 -14.89 15.76
N SER A 12 -42.66 -16.12 15.31
CA SER A 12 -42.20 -16.69 14.04
C SER A 12 -42.86 -16.02 12.82
N PRO A 13 -42.17 -15.94 11.66
CA PRO A 13 -42.80 -15.64 10.38
C PRO A 13 -43.23 -16.91 9.63
N ALA A 14 -44.21 -16.73 8.75
CA ALA A 14 -44.99 -17.74 8.05
C ALA A 14 -44.28 -18.40 6.84
N ASP A 15 -44.72 -19.62 6.54
CA ASP A 15 -44.40 -20.41 5.35
C ASP A 15 -44.84 -19.74 4.05
N THR A 16 -44.02 -19.82 2.99
CA THR A 16 -44.49 -19.68 1.60
C THR A 16 -43.74 -20.68 0.72
N GLN A 17 -44.55 -21.45 -0.01
CA GLN A 17 -44.18 -22.61 -0.82
C GLN A 17 -43.50 -22.22 -2.14
N GLY A 18 -42.48 -23.00 -2.50
CA GLY A 18 -42.17 -23.52 -3.84
C GLY A 18 -42.22 -22.59 -5.06
N GLN A 19 -41.04 -22.10 -5.48
CA GLN A 19 -40.73 -21.84 -6.90
C GLN A 19 -39.35 -22.41 -7.25
N PRO A 20 -39.18 -23.00 -8.45
CA PRO A 20 -38.04 -23.84 -8.80
C PRO A 20 -36.76 -23.03 -9.05
N SER A 21 -35.64 -23.63 -8.66
CA SER A 21 -34.27 -23.17 -8.88
C SER A 21 -33.95 -23.05 -10.37
N LEU A 22 -33.35 -21.93 -10.76
CA LEU A 22 -32.89 -21.63 -12.12
C LEU A 22 -31.57 -22.37 -12.49
N PHE A 23 -31.38 -23.56 -11.94
CA PHE A 23 -30.28 -24.48 -12.22
C PHE A 23 -30.87 -25.85 -12.52
N ASP A 24 -31.39 -26.01 -13.73
CA ASP A 24 -31.59 -27.32 -14.34
C ASP A 24 -31.45 -27.23 -15.85
N GLY A 25 -30.52 -28.04 -16.38
CA GLY A 25 -30.36 -28.38 -17.79
C GLY A 25 -29.34 -27.54 -18.58
N ILE A 26 -28.44 -28.08 -19.41
CA ILE A 26 -28.24 -29.42 -19.97
C ILE A 26 -26.74 -29.55 -20.33
N VAL A 27 -26.16 -30.71 -20.05
CA VAL A 27 -24.87 -31.16 -20.59
C VAL A 27 -25.08 -31.74 -21.99
N SER A 28 -24.38 -31.21 -22.98
CA SER A 28 -23.95 -31.87 -24.23
C SER A 28 -23.01 -30.88 -24.94
N GLY A 29 -21.80 -31.18 -25.43
CA GLY A 29 -21.25 -32.43 -25.88
C GLY A 29 -20.82 -32.32 -27.35
N ASP A 30 -20.01 -31.32 -27.75
CA ASP A 30 -19.05 -31.48 -28.86
C ASP A 30 -17.99 -30.37 -28.95
N LEU A 31 -16.79 -30.75 -29.38
CA LEU A 31 -15.58 -29.94 -29.58
C LEU A 31 -15.37 -29.76 -31.08
N ARG A 32 -15.41 -28.50 -31.57
CA ARG A 32 -14.68 -27.90 -32.72
C ARG A 32 -15.55 -26.84 -33.47
N HIS A 33 -14.99 -25.64 -33.64
CA HIS A 33 -15.42 -24.50 -34.50
C HIS A 33 -16.52 -23.54 -34.00
N ALA A 34 -16.12 -22.29 -33.71
CA ALA A 34 -16.80 -21.00 -34.02
C ALA A 34 -15.96 -19.88 -33.36
N GLY A 35 -15.27 -18.96 -34.04
CA GLY A 35 -15.74 -18.15 -35.16
C GLY A 35 -16.65 -17.04 -34.62
N ILE A 36 -16.10 -15.85 -34.31
CA ILE A 36 -16.87 -14.69 -33.86
C ILE A 36 -17.53 -14.02 -35.07
N PRO A 37 -18.86 -13.80 -35.11
CA PRO A 37 -19.50 -13.01 -36.16
C PRO A 37 -19.96 -11.63 -35.67
N GLY A 38 -19.59 -10.58 -36.43
CA GLY A 38 -20.52 -9.50 -36.81
C GLY A 38 -20.34 -8.10 -36.20
N VAL A 39 -19.39 -7.31 -36.70
CA VAL A 39 -19.62 -5.91 -37.14
C VAL A 39 -18.71 -5.65 -38.34
N ALA A 40 -19.30 -5.55 -39.53
CA ALA A 40 -18.62 -5.08 -40.73
C ALA A 40 -18.66 -3.54 -40.73
N VAL A 41 -17.51 -2.90 -40.87
CA VAL A 41 -17.41 -1.51 -41.32
C VAL A 41 -16.71 -1.57 -42.67
N GLU A 42 -17.47 -1.35 -43.73
CA GLU A 42 -16.91 -1.11 -45.06
C GLU A 42 -16.32 0.30 -45.06
N VAL A 43 -15.02 0.42 -45.37
CA VAL A 43 -14.37 1.69 -45.68
C VAL A 43 -13.98 1.65 -47.15
N SER A 44 -14.43 2.64 -47.92
CA SER A 44 -14.14 2.80 -49.34
C SER A 44 -12.65 3.08 -49.58
N PRO A 45 -12.03 2.58 -50.67
CA PRO A 45 -10.60 2.75 -50.95
C PRO A 45 -10.12 4.19 -51.16
N GLU A 46 -11.03 5.17 -51.28
CA GLU A 46 -10.67 6.57 -51.57
C GLU A 46 -10.39 7.41 -50.31
N ASP A 47 -10.78 6.94 -49.11
CA ASP A 47 -10.51 7.66 -47.84
C ASP A 47 -9.14 7.32 -47.23
N ALA A 48 -8.40 6.36 -47.79
CA ALA A 48 -7.09 5.92 -47.30
C ALA A 48 -5.91 6.74 -47.85
N GLU A 49 -6.10 7.56 -48.89
CA GLU A 49 -5.00 8.30 -49.54
C GLU A 49 -4.79 9.74 -49.02
N MET A 50 -5.63 10.24 -48.09
CA MET A 50 -5.56 11.65 -47.63
C MET A 50 -4.85 11.87 -46.29
N MET A 51 -4.29 10.84 -45.64
CA MET A 51 -3.53 11.01 -44.38
C MET A 51 -2.17 10.29 -44.39
N GLY A 52 -1.42 10.44 -45.48
CA GLY A 52 0.00 10.10 -45.54
C GLY A 52 0.87 11.26 -45.07
N ALA A 53 1.41 11.18 -43.84
CA ALA A 53 2.77 11.57 -43.46
C ALA A 53 2.87 11.63 -41.93
N PHE A 54 3.61 10.70 -41.31
CA PHE A 54 4.69 10.98 -40.36
C PHE A 54 5.37 9.66 -39.97
N GLU A 55 6.69 9.74 -39.87
CA GLU A 55 7.68 8.66 -39.90
C GLU A 55 7.59 7.62 -38.77
N GLU A 56 8.05 6.43 -39.15
CA GLU A 56 8.26 5.17 -38.43
C GLU A 56 9.15 5.30 -37.19
N ASP A 57 8.65 4.82 -36.04
CA ASP A 57 9.42 4.04 -35.03
C ASP A 57 8.51 3.63 -33.85
N ALA A 58 7.36 3.02 -34.15
CA ALA A 58 6.51 2.39 -33.15
C ALA A 58 6.10 1.02 -33.65
N LEU A 59 6.65 -0.02 -33.00
CA LEU A 59 6.30 -1.43 -33.23
C LEU A 59 4.78 -1.61 -33.25
N GLY A 60 4.27 -2.15 -34.35
CA GLY A 60 2.86 -2.40 -34.56
C GLY A 60 2.35 -3.54 -33.70
N PHE A 61 1.03 -3.60 -33.49
CA PHE A 61 0.37 -4.69 -32.77
C PHE A 61 0.60 -6.07 -33.42
N GLU A 62 0.97 -6.11 -34.70
CA GLU A 62 1.37 -7.33 -35.43
C GLU A 62 2.81 -7.77 -35.10
N ASP A 63 3.74 -6.84 -34.80
CA ASP A 63 5.12 -7.19 -34.37
C ASP A 63 5.15 -7.88 -32.99
N VAL A 64 4.12 -7.68 -32.17
CA VAL A 64 3.95 -8.33 -30.85
C VAL A 64 3.44 -9.78 -31.00
N MET A 65 2.79 -10.10 -32.13
CA MET A 65 2.26 -11.45 -32.38
C MET A 65 3.23 -12.34 -33.18
N ASP A 66 4.16 -11.77 -33.94
CA ASP A 66 5.20 -12.53 -34.67
C ASP A 66 6.40 -12.97 -33.82
N CYS A 67 6.37 -12.70 -32.50
CA CYS A 67 7.35 -13.27 -31.56
C CYS A 67 7.03 -14.73 -31.14
N GLN A 68 5.99 -15.35 -31.72
CA GLN A 68 5.62 -16.74 -31.42
C GLN A 68 6.53 -17.79 -32.08
N ASP A 69 7.45 -17.39 -32.96
CA ASP A 69 8.42 -18.28 -33.60
C ASP A 69 9.90 -17.97 -33.24
N ALA A 70 10.14 -17.32 -32.09
CA ALA A 70 11.45 -17.42 -31.47
C ALA A 70 11.60 -18.84 -30.90
N PRO A 71 12.73 -19.55 -31.12
CA PRO A 71 12.89 -20.91 -30.60
C PRO A 71 12.77 -20.85 -29.07
N GLU A 72 11.62 -21.29 -28.52
CA GLU A 72 11.44 -21.46 -27.08
C GLU A 72 12.61 -22.33 -26.63
N ALA A 73 13.51 -21.76 -25.82
CA ALA A 73 14.60 -22.52 -25.24
C ALA A 73 13.95 -23.66 -24.45
N VAL A 74 14.09 -24.88 -24.98
CA VAL A 74 13.50 -26.08 -24.37
C VAL A 74 13.96 -26.10 -22.92
N PRO A 75 13.05 -26.00 -21.93
CA PRO A 75 13.43 -25.83 -20.54
C PRO A 75 14.33 -27.00 -20.15
N SER A 76 15.53 -26.67 -19.65
CA SER A 76 16.57 -27.68 -19.38
C SER A 76 16.23 -28.56 -18.17
N SER A 77 15.26 -28.13 -17.35
CA SER A 77 14.72 -28.87 -16.22
C SER A 77 13.21 -28.66 -16.02
N PRO A 78 12.51 -29.62 -15.38
CA PRO A 78 11.11 -29.46 -14.99
C PRO A 78 10.85 -28.24 -14.09
N GLU A 79 11.82 -27.84 -13.26
CA GLU A 79 11.70 -26.65 -12.39
C GLU A 79 11.67 -25.36 -13.20
N GLU A 80 12.55 -25.24 -14.20
CA GLU A 80 12.56 -24.09 -15.13
C GLU A 80 11.26 -23.99 -15.91
N ALA A 81 10.70 -25.11 -16.36
CA ALA A 81 9.39 -25.15 -17.01
C ALA A 81 8.26 -24.63 -16.09
N HIS A 82 8.29 -25.00 -14.81
CA HIS A 82 7.34 -24.50 -13.81
C HIS A 82 7.54 -23.01 -13.49
N ARG A 83 8.78 -22.52 -13.43
CA ARG A 83 9.09 -21.09 -13.22
C ARG A 83 8.60 -20.23 -14.39
N GLN A 84 8.90 -20.64 -15.62
CA GLN A 84 8.42 -19.98 -16.84
C GLN A 84 6.88 -20.00 -16.92
N ARG A 85 6.23 -21.09 -16.50
CA ARG A 85 4.76 -21.15 -16.41
C ARG A 85 4.20 -20.16 -15.39
N ILE A 86 4.80 -20.06 -14.21
CA ILE A 86 4.37 -19.10 -13.17
C ILE A 86 4.55 -17.65 -13.67
N GLU A 87 5.63 -17.37 -14.39
CA GLU A 87 5.89 -16.05 -14.97
C GLU A 87 4.83 -15.67 -16.02
N ARG A 88 4.49 -16.60 -16.94
CA ARG A 88 3.39 -16.41 -17.91
C ARG A 88 2.04 -16.16 -17.22
N LEU A 89 1.71 -16.91 -16.17
CA LEU A 89 0.47 -16.73 -15.41
C LEU A 89 0.42 -15.37 -14.68
N ARG A 90 1.55 -14.91 -14.14
CA ARG A 90 1.65 -13.59 -13.50
C ARG A 90 1.47 -12.45 -14.49
N GLU A 91 2.02 -12.59 -15.68
CA GLU A 91 1.85 -11.62 -16.75
C GLU A 91 0.39 -11.58 -17.22
N HIS A 92 -0.26 -12.75 -17.37
CA HIS A 92 -1.69 -12.82 -17.67
C HIS A 92 -2.54 -12.15 -16.56
N HIS A 93 -2.22 -12.37 -15.29
CA HIS A 93 -2.87 -11.69 -14.17
C HIS A 93 -2.66 -10.16 -14.21
N ARG A 94 -1.48 -9.68 -14.62
CA ARG A 94 -1.20 -8.24 -14.81
C ARG A 94 -2.11 -7.64 -15.88
N VAL A 95 -2.18 -8.28 -17.05
CA VAL A 95 -3.02 -7.84 -18.17
C VAL A 95 -4.51 -7.80 -17.79
N LEU A 96 -5.03 -8.85 -17.14
CA LEU A 96 -6.42 -8.87 -16.66
C LEU A 96 -6.71 -7.75 -15.66
N SER A 97 -5.73 -7.44 -14.79
CA SER A 97 -5.86 -6.35 -13.82
C SER A 97 -5.92 -4.98 -14.51
N GLU A 98 -5.14 -4.77 -15.57
CA GLU A 98 -5.19 -3.56 -16.39
C GLU A 98 -6.53 -3.42 -17.13
N LEU A 99 -7.07 -4.53 -17.68
CA LEU A 99 -8.38 -4.57 -18.33
C LEU A 99 -9.55 -4.33 -17.36
N ILE A 100 -9.46 -4.81 -16.12
CA ILE A 100 -10.43 -4.51 -15.07
C ILE A 100 -10.42 -3.02 -14.73
N VAL A 101 -9.23 -2.41 -14.62
CA VAL A 101 -9.08 -0.99 -14.32
C VAL A 101 -9.57 -0.11 -15.49
N SER A 102 -9.30 -0.49 -16.74
CA SER A 102 -9.82 0.23 -17.91
C SER A 102 -11.35 0.13 -17.99
N THR A 103 -11.92 -1.07 -17.80
CA THR A 103 -13.38 -1.27 -17.80
C THR A 103 -14.07 -0.46 -16.69
N ASN A 104 -13.51 -0.43 -15.48
CA ASN A 104 -14.02 0.42 -14.39
C ASN A 104 -13.95 1.92 -14.72
N ARG A 105 -12.91 2.35 -15.44
CA ARG A 105 -12.77 3.74 -15.91
C ARG A 105 -13.85 4.08 -16.95
N ASP A 106 -14.15 3.16 -17.85
CA ASP A 106 -15.19 3.34 -18.87
C ASP A 106 -16.59 3.36 -18.25
N ILE A 107 -16.86 2.49 -17.27
CA ILE A 107 -18.10 2.54 -16.47
C ILE A 107 -18.24 3.89 -15.79
N ALA A 108 -17.19 4.39 -15.13
CA ALA A 108 -17.21 5.70 -14.47
C ALA A 108 -17.42 6.86 -15.47
N ARG A 109 -16.88 6.75 -16.69
CA ARG A 109 -17.10 7.74 -17.76
C ARG A 109 -18.56 7.73 -18.23
N ILE A 110 -19.16 6.56 -18.46
CA ILE A 110 -20.55 6.44 -18.89
C ILE A 110 -21.52 6.93 -17.81
N VAL A 111 -21.32 6.52 -16.55
CA VAL A 111 -22.13 6.97 -15.42
C VAL A 111 -22.00 8.48 -15.21
N GLY A 112 -20.81 9.05 -15.45
CA GLY A 112 -20.60 10.50 -15.42
C GLY A 112 -21.31 11.27 -16.54
N LYS A 113 -21.51 10.65 -17.73
CA LYS A 113 -22.20 11.25 -18.88
C LYS A 113 -23.73 11.10 -18.81
N THR A 114 -24.24 9.95 -18.38
CA THR A 114 -25.68 9.62 -18.42
C THR A 114 -26.40 9.75 -17.07
N GLY A 115 -25.66 9.80 -15.95
CA GLY A 115 -26.23 9.92 -14.61
C GLY A 115 -27.03 8.72 -14.13
N ARG A 116 -27.05 7.61 -14.88
CA ARG A 116 -27.79 6.38 -14.56
C ARG A 116 -26.90 5.14 -14.78
N LEU A 117 -26.90 4.23 -13.82
CA LEU A 117 -26.19 2.94 -13.89
C LEU A 117 -26.86 1.92 -14.83
N GLU A 118 -28.13 2.15 -15.20
CA GLU A 118 -28.98 1.20 -15.95
C GLU A 118 -28.94 1.39 -17.46
N SER A 119 -27.98 2.15 -17.99
CA SER A 119 -27.76 2.23 -19.44
C SER A 119 -27.44 0.83 -20.01
N PRO A 120 -27.95 0.46 -21.20
CA PRO A 120 -27.61 -0.82 -21.84
C PRO A 120 -26.09 -0.99 -22.05
N GLU A 121 -25.36 0.11 -22.32
CA GLU A 121 -23.90 0.11 -22.43
C GLU A 121 -23.21 -0.12 -21.08
N ALA A 122 -23.74 0.48 -20.00
CA ALA A 122 -23.20 0.28 -18.65
C ALA A 122 -23.44 -1.16 -18.16
N SER A 123 -24.59 -1.74 -18.49
CA SER A 123 -24.91 -3.14 -18.20
C SER A 123 -23.96 -4.11 -18.92
N ALA A 124 -23.64 -3.85 -20.19
CA ALA A 124 -22.67 -4.64 -20.94
C ALA A 124 -21.26 -4.57 -20.35
N LEU A 125 -20.81 -3.39 -19.91
CA LEU A 125 -19.50 -3.24 -19.25
C LEU A 125 -19.45 -3.88 -17.86
N LEU A 126 -20.55 -3.88 -17.11
CA LEU A 126 -20.63 -4.59 -15.83
C LEU A 126 -20.56 -6.11 -16.02
N ALA A 127 -21.21 -6.65 -17.06
CA ALA A 127 -21.08 -8.06 -17.42
C ALA A 127 -19.63 -8.41 -17.81
N ARG A 128 -18.98 -7.55 -18.61
CA ARG A 128 -17.56 -7.69 -18.97
C ARG A 128 -16.64 -7.63 -17.75
N LEU A 129 -16.88 -6.69 -16.83
CA LEU A 129 -16.12 -6.58 -15.58
C LEU A 129 -16.22 -7.85 -14.75
N LYS A 130 -17.42 -8.41 -14.61
CA LYS A 130 -17.65 -9.67 -13.90
C LYS A 130 -16.89 -10.83 -14.55
N SER A 131 -16.96 -10.95 -15.87
CA SER A 131 -16.21 -11.97 -16.62
C SER A 131 -14.69 -11.84 -16.44
N LEU A 132 -14.14 -10.63 -16.51
CA LEU A 132 -12.72 -10.37 -16.28
C LEU A 132 -12.30 -10.69 -14.83
N GLN A 133 -13.16 -10.42 -13.85
CA GLN A 133 -12.93 -10.78 -12.45
C GLN A 133 -12.93 -12.29 -12.23
N GLU A 134 -13.83 -13.03 -12.88
CA GLU A 134 -13.88 -14.49 -12.85
C GLU A 134 -12.61 -15.10 -13.52
N GLN A 135 -12.21 -14.58 -14.68
CA GLN A 135 -10.97 -14.98 -15.35
C GLN A 135 -9.73 -14.71 -14.48
N ARG A 136 -9.68 -13.53 -13.83
CA ARG A 136 -8.58 -13.19 -12.93
C ARG A 136 -8.52 -14.13 -11.73
N ALA A 137 -9.67 -14.46 -11.14
CA ALA A 137 -9.73 -15.39 -10.02
C ALA A 137 -9.29 -16.82 -10.43
N ALA A 138 -9.63 -17.25 -11.65
CA ALA A 138 -9.18 -18.53 -12.19
C ALA A 138 -7.65 -18.57 -12.39
N ILE A 139 -7.06 -17.52 -12.98
CA ILE A 139 -5.60 -17.39 -13.15
C ILE A 139 -4.88 -17.32 -11.80
N GLU A 140 -5.47 -16.63 -10.82
CA GLU A 140 -4.91 -16.57 -9.46
C GLU A 140 -4.90 -17.96 -8.80
N ALA A 141 -5.98 -18.73 -8.93
CA ALA A 141 -6.04 -20.11 -8.44
C ALA A 141 -5.01 -21.01 -9.14
N GLU A 142 -4.90 -20.92 -10.47
CA GLU A 142 -3.90 -21.67 -11.24
C GLU A 142 -2.46 -21.29 -10.86
N THR A 143 -2.20 -20.00 -10.63
CA THR A 143 -0.89 -19.52 -10.15
C THR A 143 -0.57 -20.11 -8.78
N GLN A 144 -1.55 -20.15 -7.86
CA GLN A 144 -1.36 -20.76 -6.55
C GLN A 144 -1.08 -22.26 -6.64
N GLU A 145 -1.77 -22.99 -7.53
CA GLU A 145 -1.52 -24.40 -7.79
C GLU A 145 -0.14 -24.65 -8.40
N ALA A 146 0.25 -23.85 -9.39
CA ALA A 146 1.57 -23.94 -10.01
C ALA A 146 2.70 -23.66 -9.01
N VAL A 147 2.52 -22.68 -8.12
CA VAL A 147 3.48 -22.39 -7.02
C VAL A 147 3.53 -23.53 -6.00
N LYS A 148 2.38 -24.15 -5.67
CA LYS A 148 2.34 -25.34 -4.81
C LYS A 148 3.06 -26.52 -5.46
N ALA A 149 2.84 -26.75 -6.75
CA ALA A 149 3.49 -27.81 -7.52
C ALA A 149 5.01 -27.61 -7.60
N LEU A 150 5.46 -26.38 -7.89
CA LEU A 150 6.88 -26.03 -7.87
C LEU A 150 7.50 -26.29 -6.50
N LYS A 151 6.83 -25.89 -5.40
CA LYS A 151 7.31 -26.20 -4.04
C LYS A 151 7.37 -27.70 -3.74
N VAL A 152 6.45 -28.50 -4.28
CA VAL A 152 6.48 -29.96 -4.13
C VAL A 152 7.63 -30.56 -4.93
N LEU A 153 7.90 -30.03 -6.13
CA LEU A 153 9.03 -30.44 -6.97
C LEU A 153 10.37 -30.08 -6.34
N GLU A 154 10.51 -28.84 -5.87
CA GLU A 154 11.69 -28.36 -5.12
C GLU A 154 11.89 -29.21 -3.86
N ARG A 155 10.80 -29.61 -3.17
CA ARG A 155 10.87 -30.54 -2.03
C ARG A 155 11.30 -31.96 -2.40
N ARG A 156 11.00 -32.44 -3.60
CA ARG A 156 11.42 -33.76 -4.11
C ARG A 156 12.88 -33.74 -4.59
N LEU A 157 13.33 -32.60 -5.12
CA LEU A 157 14.70 -32.40 -5.61
C LEU A 157 15.66 -32.01 -4.49
N THR A 158 15.20 -31.34 -3.43
CA THR A 158 15.94 -31.34 -2.15
C THR A 158 15.90 -32.75 -1.59
N PRO A 159 17.05 -33.43 -1.40
CA PRO A 159 17.05 -34.73 -0.77
C PRO A 159 16.47 -34.58 0.64
N ALA A 160 15.37 -35.29 0.93
CA ALA A 160 14.94 -35.49 2.29
C ALA A 160 16.12 -36.10 3.08
N PRO A 161 16.41 -35.65 4.31
CA PRO A 161 17.42 -36.31 5.11
C PRO A 161 16.95 -37.74 5.32
N ARG A 162 17.68 -38.71 4.77
CA ARG A 162 17.52 -40.11 5.17
C ARG A 162 17.95 -40.18 6.63
N ASP A 163 17.02 -40.54 7.51
CA ASP A 163 17.36 -40.95 8.86
C ASP A 163 18.23 -42.23 8.76
N GLY A 164 19.53 -42.09 9.02
CA GLY A 164 20.55 -43.16 8.95
C GLY A 164 20.93 -43.55 7.51
N ASP A 165 22.16 -43.50 7.04
CA ASP A 165 23.45 -43.76 7.67
C ASP A 165 24.46 -42.74 7.12
N GLY A 166 24.92 -41.84 7.99
CA GLY A 166 25.72 -40.69 7.60
C GLY A 166 27.18 -41.04 7.34
N LYS A 167 27.56 -41.17 6.06
CA LYS A 167 28.94 -40.87 5.63
C LYS A 167 29.23 -39.36 5.49
N GLY A 168 28.31 -38.48 5.92
CA GLY A 168 28.52 -37.04 6.02
C GLY A 168 27.84 -36.48 7.26
N GLY A 169 28.61 -36.22 8.31
CA GLY A 169 28.14 -35.89 9.66
C GLY A 169 27.53 -34.49 9.86
N LEU A 170 26.79 -33.94 8.90
CA LEU A 170 26.08 -32.67 9.08
C LEU A 170 24.68 -32.92 9.67
N VAL A 171 24.42 -32.32 10.82
CA VAL A 171 23.12 -32.39 11.50
C VAL A 171 22.10 -31.50 10.78
N LYS A 172 20.82 -31.89 10.78
CA LYS A 172 19.70 -31.10 10.25
C LYS A 172 19.72 -29.66 10.80
N VAL A 173 19.50 -28.67 9.94
CA VAL A 173 19.29 -27.27 10.32
C VAL A 173 18.07 -27.19 11.24
N ARG A 174 18.30 -26.88 12.51
CA ARG A 174 17.25 -26.87 13.55
C ARG A 174 16.47 -25.55 13.62
N HIS A 175 17.09 -24.45 13.20
CA HIS A 175 16.53 -23.11 13.26
C HIS A 175 16.71 -22.40 11.90
N PRO A 176 15.98 -22.84 10.85
CA PRO A 176 16.09 -22.24 9.52
C PRO A 176 15.57 -20.80 9.51
N ASN A 177 14.57 -20.49 10.34
CA ASN A 177 14.03 -19.16 10.54
C ASN A 177 14.49 -18.62 11.89
N ARG A 178 14.97 -17.38 11.92
CA ARG A 178 15.22 -16.65 13.16
C ARG A 178 13.88 -16.16 13.73
N ASP A 179 13.82 -15.93 15.04
CA ASP A 179 12.61 -15.39 15.71
C ASP A 179 12.38 -13.89 15.42
N PHE A 180 13.28 -13.26 14.66
CA PHE A 180 13.25 -11.85 14.28
C PHE A 180 13.76 -11.66 12.86
N PHE A 181 13.32 -10.58 12.21
CA PHE A 181 13.92 -10.06 10.98
C PHE A 181 15.17 -9.26 11.32
N LEU A 182 16.31 -9.59 10.71
CA LEU A 182 17.51 -8.78 10.82
C LEU A 182 17.48 -7.70 9.75
N ALA A 183 17.33 -6.44 10.17
CA ALA A 183 17.33 -5.26 9.33
C ALA A 183 18.78 -4.81 9.06
N ASP A 184 19.42 -5.51 8.13
CA ASP A 184 20.81 -5.36 7.66
C ASP A 184 20.91 -5.05 6.16
N LEU A 185 19.82 -4.59 5.55
CA LEU A 185 19.76 -4.28 4.13
C LEU A 185 20.37 -2.91 3.85
N PHE A 186 20.99 -2.75 2.68
CA PHE A 186 21.49 -1.48 2.15
C PHE A 186 20.77 -1.16 0.83
N ASP A 187 20.84 0.12 0.41
CA ASP A 187 20.31 0.63 -0.86
C ASP A 187 18.83 0.32 -1.12
N TYR A 188 18.01 0.44 -0.08
CA TYR A 188 16.57 0.28 -0.17
C TYR A 188 15.85 1.63 -0.24
N ALA A 189 14.69 1.64 -0.90
CA ALA A 189 13.85 2.84 -0.94
C ALA A 189 13.15 3.06 0.41
N MET A 190 13.15 4.31 0.89
CA MET A 190 12.46 4.65 2.12
C MET A 190 10.94 4.57 1.93
N LYS A 191 10.25 3.93 2.86
CA LYS A 191 8.81 3.66 2.85
C LYS A 191 8.18 4.17 4.13
N ASP A 192 7.03 4.81 3.98
CA ASP A 192 6.21 5.27 5.09
C ASP A 192 4.80 4.66 5.01
N ASP A 193 4.15 4.48 6.15
CA ASP A 193 2.85 3.83 6.23
C ASP A 193 1.72 4.76 5.76
N GLY A 194 0.87 4.24 4.87
CA GLY A 194 -0.14 5.04 4.19
C GLY A 194 -1.25 5.56 5.11
N ALA A 195 -1.46 4.93 6.26
CA ALA A 195 -2.52 5.27 7.20
C ALA A 195 -2.12 6.41 8.14
N SER A 196 -0.90 6.41 8.67
CA SER A 196 -0.38 7.53 9.47
C SER A 196 -0.11 8.76 8.61
N MET A 197 0.18 8.61 7.30
CA MET A 197 0.19 9.74 6.37
C MET A 197 -1.18 10.42 6.22
N GLU A 198 -2.27 9.67 6.42
CA GLU A 198 -3.64 10.19 6.30
C GLU A 198 -4.16 10.81 7.59
N ALA A 199 -4.01 10.10 8.72
CA ALA A 199 -4.50 10.53 10.02
C ALA A 199 -3.37 11.16 10.87
N PRO A 200 -3.61 12.27 11.58
CA PRO A 200 -2.60 12.93 12.42
C PRO A 200 -2.35 12.18 13.73
N ILE A 201 -1.68 11.02 13.63
CA ILE A 201 -1.38 10.16 14.78
C ILE A 201 -0.30 10.80 15.67
N PHE A 202 0.77 11.29 15.05
CA PHE A 202 1.93 11.85 15.72
C PHE A 202 1.75 13.33 16.06
N THR A 203 2.30 13.77 17.19
CA THR A 203 2.27 15.19 17.58
C THR A 203 3.36 16.00 16.86
N LEU A 204 3.03 17.25 16.54
CA LEU A 204 3.98 18.25 16.05
C LEU A 204 4.71 18.99 17.17
N SER A 205 4.30 18.78 18.42
CA SER A 205 4.89 19.42 19.59
C SER A 205 6.31 18.93 19.83
N THR A 206 7.21 19.86 20.15
CA THR A 206 8.57 19.54 20.64
C THR A 206 8.63 19.37 22.16
N LYS A 207 7.53 19.66 22.85
CA LYS A 207 7.33 19.42 24.30
C LYS A 207 6.39 18.23 24.50
N PRO A 208 6.44 17.53 25.65
CA PRO A 208 5.51 16.45 25.95
C PRO A 208 4.05 16.86 25.75
N ASP A 209 3.34 16.16 24.86
CA ASP A 209 1.93 16.40 24.54
C ASP A 209 1.08 15.33 25.23
N LEU A 210 0.45 15.71 26.34
CA LEU A 210 -0.39 14.84 27.18
C LEU A 210 -1.87 14.86 26.75
N SER A 211 -2.20 15.54 25.67
CA SER A 211 -3.57 15.58 25.20
C SER A 211 -3.98 14.30 24.45
N ILE A 212 -5.25 13.93 24.62
CA ILE A 212 -5.90 12.97 23.75
C ILE A 212 -6.27 13.68 22.45
N TRP A 213 -5.95 13.05 21.32
CA TRP A 213 -6.29 13.54 20.00
C TRP A 213 -7.38 12.67 19.38
N GLU A 214 -8.39 13.29 18.79
CA GLU A 214 -9.44 12.59 18.06
C GLU A 214 -9.53 13.18 16.66
N TRP A 215 -9.58 12.31 15.66
CA TRP A 215 -9.67 12.69 14.26
C TRP A 215 -10.72 11.84 13.55
N ARG A 216 -11.46 12.47 12.65
CA ARG A 216 -12.38 11.80 11.75
C ARG A 216 -12.03 12.16 10.32
N SER A 217 -12.13 11.19 9.43
CA SER A 217 -12.06 11.49 8.01
C SER A 217 -13.24 12.37 7.60
N LYS A 218 -13.06 13.17 6.55
CA LYS A 218 -14.06 14.13 6.04
C LYS A 218 -15.37 13.46 5.64
N ASP A 219 -15.29 12.23 5.13
CA ASP A 219 -16.43 11.38 4.77
C ASP A 219 -17.05 10.63 5.98
N GLY A 220 -16.48 10.79 7.18
CA GLY A 220 -16.92 10.13 8.41
C GLY A 220 -16.69 8.63 8.44
N SER A 221 -15.98 8.05 7.46
CA SER A 221 -15.79 6.60 7.36
C SER A 221 -14.77 6.05 8.36
N LYS A 222 -13.76 6.87 8.69
CA LYS A 222 -12.65 6.54 9.58
C LYS A 222 -12.68 7.42 10.83
N TYR A 223 -12.39 6.81 11.97
CA TYR A 223 -12.20 7.49 13.25
C TYR A 223 -10.94 6.97 13.89
N VAL A 224 -10.09 7.89 14.36
CA VAL A 224 -8.86 7.56 15.07
C VAL A 224 -8.81 8.40 16.34
N LYS A 225 -8.64 7.72 17.47
CA LYS A 225 -8.35 8.33 18.77
C LYS A 225 -6.93 7.94 19.17
N VAL A 226 -6.14 8.92 19.58
CA VAL A 226 -4.76 8.72 20.02
C VAL A 226 -4.61 9.23 21.44
N ALA A 227 -4.28 8.33 22.36
CA ALA A 227 -4.06 8.64 23.77
C ALA A 227 -2.56 8.51 24.09
N PRO A 228 -1.96 9.53 24.72
CA PRO A 228 -0.56 9.49 25.12
C PRO A 228 -0.35 8.74 26.44
N SER A 229 0.90 8.37 26.72
CA SER A 229 1.34 8.02 28.08
C SER A 229 1.72 9.27 28.87
N VAL A 230 2.17 9.07 30.11
CA VAL A 230 2.74 10.15 30.95
C VAL A 230 3.99 10.80 30.35
N LEU A 231 4.66 10.12 29.41
CA LEU A 231 5.82 10.64 28.69
C LEU A 231 5.43 11.48 27.45
N GLY A 232 4.13 11.58 27.16
CA GLY A 232 3.59 12.31 26.02
C GLY A 232 3.37 11.44 24.80
N ARG A 233 2.61 12.00 23.85
CA ARG A 233 2.33 11.39 22.55
C ARG A 233 3.59 11.27 21.71
N ALA A 234 3.71 10.18 20.95
CA ALA A 234 4.76 10.01 19.95
C ALA A 234 4.79 11.19 18.98
N THR A 235 5.98 11.70 18.74
CA THR A 235 6.23 12.90 17.93
C THR A 235 6.45 12.54 16.47
N GLN A 236 6.32 13.53 15.58
CA GLN A 236 6.63 13.37 14.15
C GLN A 236 8.07 12.89 13.90
N HIS A 237 9.01 13.18 14.82
CA HIS A 237 10.38 12.67 14.72
C HIS A 237 10.49 11.21 15.18
N ASP A 238 9.71 10.76 16.16
CA ASP A 238 9.77 9.36 16.61
C ASP A 238 9.37 8.40 15.49
N LYS A 239 8.49 8.86 14.60
CA LYS A 239 8.06 8.14 13.39
C LYS A 239 9.22 7.70 12.49
N ASP A 240 10.38 8.38 12.52
CA ASP A 240 11.55 7.99 11.73
C ASP A 240 11.98 6.54 11.98
N ILE A 241 11.76 6.02 13.20
CA ILE A 241 12.01 4.62 13.57
C ILE A 241 11.11 3.69 12.76
N LEU A 242 9.82 4.03 12.64
CA LEU A 242 8.87 3.24 11.88
C LEU A 242 9.21 3.26 10.39
N ILE A 243 9.54 4.44 9.85
CA ILE A 243 9.96 4.58 8.45
C ILE A 243 11.16 3.68 8.20
N TYR A 244 12.20 3.74 9.03
CA TYR A 244 13.39 2.90 8.88
C TYR A 244 13.07 1.41 8.91
N VAL A 245 12.32 0.96 9.93
CA VAL A 245 11.97 -0.46 10.11
C VAL A 245 11.06 -0.97 8.98
N VAL A 246 10.01 -0.22 8.64
CA VAL A 246 9.07 -0.56 7.56
C VAL A 246 9.79 -0.64 6.22
N SER A 247 10.69 0.31 5.93
CA SER A 247 11.45 0.31 4.67
C SER A 247 12.23 -0.97 4.46
N GLN A 248 12.96 -1.42 5.49
CA GLN A 248 13.74 -2.65 5.41
C GLN A 248 12.86 -3.90 5.41
N LEU A 249 11.77 -3.90 6.16
CA LEU A 249 10.85 -5.03 6.21
C LEU A 249 10.19 -5.25 4.84
N VAL A 250 9.72 -4.17 4.21
CA VAL A 250 9.17 -4.20 2.83
C VAL A 250 10.21 -4.70 1.84
N GLU A 251 11.45 -4.23 1.93
CA GLU A 251 12.52 -4.69 1.05
C GLU A 251 12.87 -6.17 1.29
N GLY A 252 12.90 -6.62 2.55
CA GLY A 252 13.09 -8.02 2.89
C GLY A 252 11.98 -8.91 2.30
N LEU A 253 10.72 -8.46 2.39
CA LEU A 253 9.58 -9.14 1.77
C LEU A 253 9.69 -9.18 0.24
N ASN A 254 10.09 -8.06 -0.40
CA ASN A 254 10.32 -8.00 -1.85
C ASN A 254 11.41 -8.98 -2.31
N ARG A 255 12.47 -9.15 -1.52
CA ARG A 255 13.56 -10.11 -1.77
C ARG A 255 13.19 -11.55 -1.41
N GLY A 256 11.97 -11.80 -0.94
CA GLY A 256 11.51 -13.14 -0.56
C GLY A 256 12.21 -13.69 0.68
N ARG A 257 12.80 -12.84 1.53
CA ARG A 257 13.45 -13.29 2.78
C ARG A 257 12.41 -13.86 3.75
N ASP A 258 12.64 -15.09 4.20
CA ASP A 258 11.73 -15.76 5.13
C ASP A 258 11.68 -15.10 6.51
N ASP A 259 12.79 -14.53 6.98
CA ASP A 259 12.85 -13.83 8.26
C ASP A 259 12.09 -12.50 8.27
N ALA A 260 11.83 -11.89 7.11
CA ALA A 260 10.99 -10.70 6.96
C ALA A 260 9.50 -10.98 7.24
N LYS A 261 9.11 -12.25 7.43
CA LYS A 261 7.77 -12.64 7.88
C LYS A 261 7.60 -12.54 9.40
N ASN A 262 8.63 -12.09 10.12
CA ASN A 262 8.56 -11.84 11.56
C ASN A 262 8.19 -10.38 11.86
N ARG A 263 7.37 -10.19 12.89
CA ARG A 263 7.00 -8.87 13.43
C ARG A 263 8.07 -8.21 14.28
N VAL A 264 9.02 -9.01 14.77
CA VAL A 264 10.15 -8.53 15.57
C VAL A 264 11.25 -8.17 14.60
N VAL A 265 11.67 -6.90 14.61
CA VAL A 265 12.75 -6.40 13.77
C VAL A 265 13.93 -6.02 14.66
N ARG A 266 15.10 -6.59 14.37
CA ARG A 266 16.35 -6.26 15.05
C ARG A 266 17.23 -5.44 14.12
N PHE A 267 17.76 -4.33 14.60
CA PHE A 267 18.71 -3.49 13.85
C PHE A 267 19.79 -2.90 14.74
N THR A 268 20.92 -2.55 14.12
CA THR A 268 22.02 -1.83 14.76
C THR A 268 21.65 -0.35 14.90
N VAL A 269 21.85 0.20 16.09
CA VAL A 269 21.44 1.60 16.37
C VAL A 269 22.26 2.61 15.60
N TYR A 270 23.56 2.36 15.45
CA TYR A 270 24.45 3.22 14.66
C TYR A 270 23.93 3.39 13.22
N ASP A 271 23.56 2.27 12.57
CA ASP A 271 23.07 2.29 11.19
C ASP A 271 21.75 3.05 11.07
N PHE A 272 20.85 2.90 12.04
CA PHE A 272 19.63 3.71 12.11
C PHE A 272 19.93 5.21 12.23
N LEU A 273 20.84 5.59 13.14
CA LEU A 273 21.17 7.00 13.37
C LEU A 273 21.78 7.64 12.13
N VAL A 274 22.69 6.94 11.45
CA VAL A 274 23.31 7.40 10.20
C VAL A 274 22.26 7.51 9.09
N THR A 275 21.46 6.46 8.89
CA THR A 275 20.44 6.40 7.81
C THR A 275 19.38 7.49 7.96
N THR A 276 18.96 7.77 9.19
CA THR A 276 17.94 8.79 9.49
C THR A 276 18.52 10.17 9.76
N ASN A 277 19.80 10.39 9.43
CA ASN A 277 20.50 11.67 9.56
C ASN A 277 20.39 12.27 10.99
N ARG A 278 20.54 11.41 12.01
CA ARG A 278 20.56 11.79 13.43
C ARG A 278 22.00 11.90 13.92
N GLN A 279 22.16 12.60 15.04
CA GLN A 279 23.43 12.65 15.73
C GLN A 279 23.80 11.25 16.27
N THR A 280 25.06 10.86 16.10
CA THR A 280 25.63 9.60 16.59
C THR A 280 26.31 9.73 17.95
N SER A 281 26.10 10.86 18.65
CA SER A 281 26.56 11.12 20.01
C SER A 281 25.62 10.48 21.06
N GLY A 282 26.02 10.49 22.33
CA GLY A 282 25.20 9.96 23.43
C GLY A 282 23.79 10.56 23.51
N ASP A 283 23.62 11.84 23.18
CA ASP A 283 22.30 12.50 23.10
C ASP A 283 21.40 11.85 22.03
N GLY A 284 21.96 11.41 20.91
CA GLY A 284 21.23 10.69 19.87
C GLY A 284 20.66 9.36 20.37
N TYR A 285 21.45 8.60 21.13
CA TYR A 285 21.04 7.34 21.75
C TYR A 285 19.99 7.56 22.84
N GLN A 286 20.16 8.57 23.70
CA GLN A 286 19.17 8.92 24.72
C GLN A 286 17.82 9.31 24.11
N ARG A 287 17.82 10.15 23.08
CA ARG A 287 16.60 10.54 22.36
C ARG A 287 15.94 9.37 21.64
N LEU A 288 16.71 8.39 21.19
CA LEU A 288 16.17 7.16 20.60
C LEU A 288 15.45 6.32 21.66
N HIS A 289 16.03 6.16 22.85
CA HIS A 289 15.36 5.51 23.97
C HIS A 289 14.04 6.22 24.34
N GLU A 290 14.06 7.54 24.48
CA GLU A 290 12.84 8.33 24.74
C GLU A 290 11.80 8.20 23.63
N ALA A 291 12.23 8.09 22.36
CA ALA A 291 11.34 7.85 21.24
C ALA A 291 10.65 6.48 21.35
N PHE A 292 11.37 5.42 21.74
CA PHE A 292 10.78 4.10 21.97
C PHE A 292 9.73 4.11 23.09
N GLU A 293 10.03 4.78 24.20
CA GLU A 293 9.09 4.94 25.31
C GLU A 293 7.80 5.65 24.88
N ARG A 294 7.91 6.73 24.08
CA ARG A 294 6.74 7.43 23.54
C ARG A 294 5.96 6.59 22.51
N LEU A 295 6.66 5.85 21.65
CA LEU A 295 6.03 4.98 20.65
C LEU A 295 5.24 3.84 21.31
N ALA A 296 5.84 3.16 22.29
CA ALA A 296 5.18 2.08 23.03
C ALA A 296 4.04 2.61 23.92
N GLY A 297 4.21 3.79 24.50
CA GLY A 297 3.20 4.42 25.36
C GLY A 297 2.00 5.03 24.60
N THR A 298 2.13 5.30 23.30
CA THR A 298 1.04 5.92 22.53
C THR A 298 0.03 4.88 22.07
N ARG A 299 -1.20 5.01 22.54
CA ARG A 299 -2.31 4.10 22.27
C ARG A 299 -3.22 4.67 21.18
N ILE A 300 -3.44 3.91 20.12
CA ILE A 300 -4.38 4.21 19.04
C ILE A 300 -5.66 3.42 19.31
N THR A 301 -6.82 4.02 19.08
CA THR A 301 -8.11 3.34 19.03
C THR A 301 -8.80 3.72 17.73
N THR A 302 -9.18 2.74 16.94
CA THR A 302 -9.86 2.94 15.65
C THR A 302 -11.08 2.05 15.54
N ASP A 303 -12.06 2.51 14.77
CA ASP A 303 -13.25 1.73 14.43
C ASP A 303 -12.98 1.01 13.10
N ILE A 304 -12.82 -0.31 13.12
CA ILE A 304 -12.66 -1.14 11.93
C ILE A 304 -14.05 -1.67 11.53
N LYS A 305 -14.42 -1.52 10.25
CA LYS A 305 -15.65 -2.10 9.69
C LYS A 305 -15.31 -3.46 9.09
N THR A 306 -15.72 -4.54 9.74
CA THR A 306 -15.53 -5.92 9.25
C THR A 306 -16.91 -6.59 9.13
N GLY A 307 -17.28 -7.04 7.93
CA GLY A 307 -18.52 -7.78 7.71
C GLY A 307 -19.81 -7.04 8.11
N GLY A 308 -19.85 -5.71 7.99
CA GLY A 308 -21.01 -4.89 8.38
C GLY A 308 -21.10 -4.53 9.87
N MET A 309 -20.25 -5.09 10.74
CA MET A 309 -20.15 -4.71 12.16
C MET A 309 -18.96 -3.77 12.39
N ARG A 310 -19.15 -2.77 13.26
CA ARG A 310 -18.07 -1.86 13.72
C ARG A 310 -17.44 -2.46 14.97
N VAL A 311 -16.19 -2.90 14.85
CA VAL A 311 -15.38 -3.33 15.99
C VAL A 311 -14.45 -2.18 16.39
N LYS A 312 -14.43 -1.84 17.67
CA LYS A 312 -13.47 -0.88 18.23
C LYS A 312 -12.28 -1.66 18.75
N GLU A 313 -11.12 -1.37 18.20
CA GLU A 313 -9.87 -1.99 18.62
C GLU A 313 -8.88 -0.93 19.06
N GLY A 314 -8.13 -1.22 20.12
CA GLY A 314 -7.09 -0.32 20.62
C GLY A 314 -5.75 -1.02 20.73
N PHE A 315 -4.73 -0.47 20.09
CA PHE A 315 -3.37 -1.03 20.00
C PHE A 315 -2.31 0.06 20.22
N GLY A 316 -1.06 -0.33 20.49
CA GLY A 316 0.07 0.60 20.53
C GLY A 316 0.61 0.89 19.13
N ILE A 317 1.43 1.93 18.95
CA ILE A 317 2.14 2.13 17.67
C ILE A 317 3.13 0.96 17.45
N ILE A 318 3.89 0.66 18.49
CA ILE A 318 4.69 -0.57 18.63
C ILE A 318 4.21 -1.33 19.86
N ASP A 319 4.36 -2.65 19.87
CA ASP A 319 3.91 -3.48 20.99
C ASP A 319 5.00 -3.63 22.06
N ARG A 320 6.26 -3.69 21.62
CA ARG A 320 7.42 -3.89 22.51
C ARG A 320 8.69 -3.34 21.86
N TRP A 321 9.63 -2.90 22.68
CA TRP A 321 11.01 -2.70 22.29
C TRP A 321 11.95 -3.38 23.29
N LYS A 322 13.18 -3.67 22.89
CA LYS A 322 14.23 -4.22 23.75
C LYS A 322 15.60 -3.73 23.28
N ILE A 323 16.33 -3.06 24.17
CA ILE A 323 17.73 -2.69 23.94
C ILE A 323 18.62 -3.91 24.18
N ILE A 324 19.58 -4.12 23.27
CA ILE A 324 20.63 -5.13 23.39
C ILE A 324 21.96 -4.40 23.57
N GLU A 325 22.53 -4.55 24.75
CA GLU A 325 23.82 -3.99 25.14
C GLU A 325 24.98 -4.92 24.76
N LYS A 326 26.18 -4.36 24.62
CA LYS A 326 27.37 -5.09 24.15
C LYS A 326 27.83 -6.16 25.14
N SER A 327 27.79 -5.86 26.43
CA SER A 327 28.08 -6.80 27.51
C SER A 327 27.39 -6.34 28.80
N PRO A 328 27.22 -7.21 29.81
CA PRO A 328 26.65 -6.83 31.12
C PRO A 328 27.46 -5.75 31.87
N THR A 329 28.65 -5.40 31.39
CA THR A 329 29.58 -4.42 31.95
C THR A 329 29.80 -3.21 31.03
N ASP A 330 29.22 -3.21 29.83
CA ASP A 330 29.33 -2.15 28.82
C ASP A 330 27.91 -1.78 28.36
N GLU A 331 27.35 -0.74 28.98
CA GLU A 331 25.99 -0.19 28.74
C GLU A 331 25.83 0.43 27.34
N ARG A 332 26.80 0.26 26.44
CA ARG A 332 26.68 0.70 25.05
C ARG A 332 25.59 -0.09 24.34
N MET A 333 24.55 0.62 23.93
CA MET A 333 23.48 0.14 23.06
C MET A 333 24.05 -0.27 21.69
N VAL A 334 24.09 -1.57 21.41
CA VAL A 334 24.58 -2.11 20.13
C VAL A 334 23.46 -2.27 19.13
N ALA A 335 22.38 -2.93 19.57
CA ALA A 335 21.23 -3.23 18.73
C ALA A 335 19.93 -3.01 19.51
N VAL A 336 18.83 -2.88 18.79
CA VAL A 336 17.48 -2.83 19.37
C VAL A 336 16.60 -3.80 18.63
N GLU A 337 15.69 -4.44 19.37
CA GLU A 337 14.56 -5.18 18.82
C GLU A 337 13.29 -4.38 18.99
N VAL A 338 12.49 -4.30 17.94
CA VAL A 338 11.18 -3.64 17.94
C VAL A 338 10.15 -4.65 17.47
N THR A 339 9.12 -4.89 18.28
CA THR A 339 7.94 -5.65 17.88
C THR A 339 6.90 -4.69 17.33
N LEU A 340 6.67 -4.75 16.02
CA LEU A 340 5.62 -3.95 15.37
C LEU A 340 4.23 -4.39 15.86
N SER A 341 3.31 -3.43 16.00
CA SER A 341 1.90 -3.75 16.24
C SER A 341 1.31 -4.58 15.09
N GLU A 342 0.30 -5.40 15.38
CA GLU A 342 -0.37 -6.21 14.35
C GLU A 342 -0.90 -5.35 13.22
N TRP A 343 -1.51 -4.22 13.58
CA TRP A 343 -2.03 -3.27 12.63
C TRP A 343 -0.97 -2.75 11.66
N LEU A 344 0.17 -2.27 12.17
CA LEU A 344 1.25 -1.74 11.32
C LEU A 344 1.87 -2.85 10.47
N TYR A 345 2.09 -4.03 11.05
CA TYR A 345 2.67 -5.16 10.34
C TYR A 345 1.75 -5.67 9.20
N ASN A 346 0.44 -5.73 9.44
CA ASN A 346 -0.54 -6.11 8.41
C ASN A 346 -0.55 -5.09 7.26
N ALA A 347 -0.43 -3.80 7.56
CA ALA A 347 -0.31 -2.76 6.52
C ALA A 347 0.97 -2.94 5.69
N VAL A 348 2.09 -3.33 6.32
CA VAL A 348 3.34 -3.68 5.60
C VAL A 348 3.15 -4.90 4.71
N GLN A 349 2.54 -5.98 5.22
CA GLN A 349 2.29 -7.19 4.43
C GLN A 349 1.35 -6.94 3.24
N ALA A 350 0.39 -6.03 3.40
CA ALA A 350 -0.51 -5.60 2.34
C ALA A 350 0.11 -4.58 1.37
N PHE A 351 1.39 -4.21 1.56
CA PHE A 351 2.09 -3.18 0.79
C PHE A 351 1.37 -1.81 0.78
N GLU A 352 0.66 -1.48 1.85
CA GLU A 352 -0.01 -0.18 2.04
C GLU A 352 0.98 0.92 2.48
N VAL A 353 2.11 0.98 1.77
CA VAL A 353 3.23 1.88 2.05
C VAL A 353 3.50 2.79 0.86
N LEU A 354 4.03 3.98 1.13
CA LEU A 354 4.40 4.95 0.12
C LEU A 354 5.89 5.23 0.16
N THR A 355 6.54 5.18 -1.00
CA THR A 355 7.96 5.56 -1.11
C THR A 355 8.14 7.03 -0.80
N ILE A 356 9.10 7.38 0.05
CA ILE A 356 9.47 8.76 0.38
C ILE A 356 10.92 9.05 -0.03
N HIS A 357 11.22 10.32 -0.23
CA HIS A 357 12.56 10.80 -0.58
C HIS A 357 13.49 10.77 0.65
N PRO A 358 14.76 10.33 0.52
CA PRO A 358 15.72 10.28 1.64
C PRO A 358 15.94 11.64 2.34
N ASP A 359 15.92 12.75 1.60
CA ASP A 359 16.00 14.10 2.19
C ASP A 359 14.85 14.45 3.15
N TYR A 360 13.80 13.63 3.26
CA TYR A 360 12.81 13.72 4.33
C TYR A 360 13.46 13.83 5.71
N PHE A 361 14.51 13.04 5.97
CA PHE A 361 15.20 13.03 7.25
C PHE A 361 16.02 14.31 7.51
N ARG A 362 16.22 15.15 6.50
CA ARG A 362 16.90 16.45 6.62
C ARG A 362 15.93 17.57 6.98
N LEU A 363 14.62 17.35 6.87
CA LEU A 363 13.61 18.31 7.30
C LEU A 363 13.68 18.49 8.82
N ARG A 364 14.08 19.67 9.28
CA ARG A 364 14.25 19.95 10.71
C ARG A 364 12.91 20.14 11.43
N LYS A 365 11.94 20.81 10.81
CA LYS A 365 10.68 21.20 11.46
C LYS A 365 9.68 20.04 11.41
N PRO A 366 9.03 19.64 12.54
CA PRO A 366 7.97 18.63 12.55
C PRO A 366 6.85 18.93 11.54
N LEU A 367 6.44 20.19 11.48
CA LEU A 367 5.41 20.64 10.53
C LEU A 367 5.83 20.43 9.07
N ALA A 368 7.10 20.68 8.72
CA ALA A 368 7.58 20.48 7.35
C ALA A 368 7.57 18.99 6.96
N ARG A 369 7.98 18.10 7.88
CA ARG A 369 7.87 16.64 7.69
C ARG A 369 6.42 16.22 7.44
N ARG A 370 5.51 16.70 8.28
CA ARG A 370 4.09 16.37 8.14
C ARG A 370 3.49 16.92 6.83
N LEU A 371 3.89 18.11 6.39
CA LEU A 371 3.47 18.66 5.10
C LEU A 371 4.01 17.84 3.93
N TYR A 372 5.25 17.35 4.00
CA TYR A 372 5.80 16.43 3.00
C TYR A 372 4.95 15.14 2.91
N GLU A 373 4.57 14.53 4.03
CA GLU A 373 3.72 13.33 4.03
C GLU A 373 2.36 13.57 3.38
N ILE A 374 1.70 14.69 3.73
CA ILE A 374 0.41 15.09 3.15
C ILE A 374 0.56 15.32 1.64
N ALA A 375 1.62 16.00 1.22
CA ALA A 375 1.94 16.20 -0.20
C ALA A 375 2.19 14.85 -0.89
N ARG A 376 2.93 13.94 -0.28
CA ARG A 376 3.23 12.62 -0.85
C ARG A 376 1.99 11.74 -1.01
N LYS A 377 1.08 11.78 -0.02
CA LYS A 377 -0.19 11.05 -0.04
C LYS A 377 -1.14 11.59 -1.11
N HIS A 378 -1.23 12.90 -1.24
CA HIS A 378 -2.22 13.53 -2.13
C HIS A 378 -1.69 13.85 -3.53
N CYS A 379 -0.42 14.22 -3.70
CA CYS A 379 0.25 14.51 -4.98
C CYS A 379 1.14 13.35 -5.47
N GLY A 380 1.01 12.16 -4.87
CA GLY A 380 1.73 10.96 -5.33
C GLY A 380 1.31 10.52 -6.74
N HIS A 381 0.01 10.61 -7.04
CA HIS A 381 -0.59 10.15 -8.29
C HIS A 381 -1.16 11.28 -9.17
N GLN A 382 -1.27 12.49 -8.64
CA GLN A 382 -1.72 13.68 -9.37
C GLN A 382 -0.66 14.79 -9.24
N ALA A 383 -0.56 15.64 -10.26
CA ALA A 383 0.47 16.68 -10.30
C ALA A 383 0.26 17.81 -9.28
N GLN A 384 -0.98 18.04 -8.85
CA GLN A 384 -1.32 19.07 -7.88
C GLN A 384 -2.50 18.68 -7.01
N TRP A 385 -2.54 19.21 -5.79
CA TRP A 385 -3.65 19.05 -4.87
C TRP A 385 -3.90 20.35 -4.12
N THR A 386 -5.16 20.75 -4.00
CA THR A 386 -5.55 22.00 -3.31
C THR A 386 -6.48 21.72 -2.16
N VAL A 387 -6.26 22.39 -1.04
CA VAL A 387 -7.01 22.24 0.22
C VAL A 387 -7.23 23.60 0.87
N SER A 388 -8.29 23.76 1.67
CA SER A 388 -8.44 24.96 2.51
C SER A 388 -7.43 24.93 3.66
N LEU A 389 -7.04 26.11 4.16
CA LEU A 389 -6.09 26.26 5.26
C LEU A 389 -6.56 25.52 6.52
N GLU A 390 -7.85 25.64 6.84
CA GLU A 390 -8.48 24.99 8.01
C GLU A 390 -8.43 23.47 7.90
N LEU A 391 -8.82 22.91 6.75
CA LEU A 391 -8.79 21.46 6.55
C LEU A 391 -7.36 20.92 6.52
N LEU A 392 -6.41 21.70 6.00
CA LEU A 392 -4.99 21.34 6.08
C LEU A 392 -4.52 21.32 7.54
N GLN A 393 -4.90 22.31 8.34
CA GLN A 393 -4.54 22.38 9.76
C GLN A 393 -5.02 21.13 10.52
N GLU A 394 -6.25 20.71 10.26
CA GLU A 394 -6.84 19.50 10.84
C GLU A 394 -6.09 18.23 10.40
N LYS A 395 -5.83 18.07 9.09
CA LYS A 395 -5.09 16.92 8.52
C LYS A 395 -3.67 16.79 9.07
N VAL A 396 -3.02 17.93 9.26
CA VAL A 396 -1.67 18.04 9.80
C VAL A 396 -1.66 17.82 11.32
N GLY A 397 -2.78 18.03 12.01
CA GLY A 397 -2.90 17.85 13.45
C GLY A 397 -2.34 19.02 14.27
N SER A 398 -2.33 20.23 13.72
CA SER A 398 -1.84 21.41 14.44
C SER A 398 -2.90 22.00 15.38
N LYS A 399 -2.48 22.36 16.59
CA LYS A 399 -3.31 23.06 17.60
C LYS A 399 -3.12 24.58 17.62
N SER A 400 -2.24 25.10 16.79
CA SER A 400 -1.98 26.54 16.75
C SER A 400 -3.24 27.30 16.33
N THR A 401 -3.29 28.60 16.56
CA THR A 401 -4.32 29.43 15.90
C THR A 401 -4.10 29.41 14.39
N LEU A 402 -5.15 29.65 13.59
CA LEU A 402 -5.01 29.75 12.13
C LEU A 402 -4.01 30.84 11.72
N LYS A 403 -3.91 31.93 12.48
CA LYS A 403 -2.92 32.99 12.24
C LYS A 403 -1.49 32.48 12.37
N GLU A 404 -1.17 31.77 13.45
CA GLU A 404 0.17 31.22 13.65
C GLU A 404 0.44 30.06 12.69
N PHE A 405 -0.57 29.24 12.37
CA PHE A 405 -0.45 28.20 11.36
C PHE A 405 -0.09 28.79 9.99
N ARG A 406 -0.80 29.86 9.58
CA ARG A 406 -0.52 30.59 8.34
C ARG A 406 0.91 31.14 8.31
N ARG A 407 1.36 31.75 9.42
CA ARG A 407 2.73 32.25 9.56
C ARG A 407 3.76 31.12 9.41
N ALA A 408 3.53 29.99 10.08
CA ALA A 408 4.40 28.83 9.99
C ALA A 408 4.45 28.23 8.57
N LEU A 409 3.31 28.16 7.88
CA LEU A 409 3.26 27.74 6.47
C LEU A 409 4.04 28.68 5.57
N ARG A 410 3.88 30.01 5.71
CA ARG A 410 4.68 30.99 4.94
C ARG A 410 6.18 30.77 5.15
N ALA A 411 6.61 30.62 6.40
CA ALA A 411 8.02 30.37 6.70
C ALA A 411 8.57 29.05 6.15
N ILE A 412 7.73 28.05 5.87
CA ILE A 412 8.15 26.79 5.22
C ILE A 412 8.07 26.93 3.69
N GLN A 413 7.09 27.67 3.18
CA GLN A 413 6.99 28.01 1.76
C GLN A 413 8.22 28.80 1.29
N ASP A 414 8.64 29.81 2.07
CA ASP A 414 9.76 30.68 1.72
C ASP A 414 11.12 29.95 1.80
N ASP A 415 11.22 28.94 2.68
CA ASP A 415 12.38 28.03 2.78
C ASP A 415 12.47 27.08 1.58
N ASP A 416 11.34 26.83 0.90
CA ASP A 416 11.18 25.95 -0.27
C ASP A 416 11.92 24.60 -0.12
N SER A 417 11.96 24.07 1.10
CA SER A 417 12.86 22.96 1.46
C SER A 417 12.21 21.57 1.33
N LEU A 418 10.95 21.47 0.90
CA LEU A 418 10.26 20.19 0.81
C LEU A 418 10.82 19.37 -0.37
N PRO A 419 11.35 18.15 -0.13
CA PRO A 419 11.83 17.30 -1.22
C PRO A 419 10.69 16.96 -2.18
N GLU A 420 10.97 16.90 -3.48
CA GLU A 420 10.03 16.54 -4.58
C GLU A 420 8.76 17.40 -4.71
N TYR A 421 8.43 18.23 -3.73
CA TYR A 421 7.19 18.97 -3.63
C TYR A 421 7.44 20.43 -3.31
N ARG A 422 6.51 21.28 -3.75
CA ARG A 422 6.42 22.67 -3.34
C ARG A 422 4.96 22.99 -3.02
N PHE A 423 4.71 24.03 -2.24
CA PHE A 423 3.34 24.49 -2.05
C PHE A 423 3.25 26.00 -2.09
N VAL A 424 2.06 26.49 -2.40
CA VAL A 424 1.74 27.91 -2.40
C VAL A 424 0.51 28.11 -1.54
N LEU A 425 0.65 28.98 -0.53
CA LEU A 425 -0.44 29.53 0.24
C LEU A 425 -0.96 30.79 -0.47
N HIS A 426 -2.20 30.70 -0.94
CA HIS A 426 -2.90 31.79 -1.63
C HIS A 426 -3.50 32.79 -0.63
N GLN A 427 -3.90 33.97 -1.12
CA GLN A 427 -4.54 34.99 -0.28
C GLN A 427 -5.95 34.59 0.20
N ASN A 428 -6.63 33.72 -0.54
CA ASN A 428 -7.96 33.19 -0.21
C ASN A 428 -7.93 31.97 0.73
N ASP A 429 -6.87 31.84 1.54
CA ASP A 429 -6.66 30.72 2.48
C ASP A 429 -6.78 29.33 1.85
N ARG A 430 -6.37 29.21 0.59
CA ARG A 430 -6.15 27.91 -0.07
C ARG A 430 -4.68 27.60 -0.12
N VAL A 431 -4.34 26.34 0.06
CA VAL A 431 -2.98 25.82 -0.10
C VAL A 431 -2.97 24.85 -1.25
N THR A 432 -2.12 25.09 -2.24
CA THR A 432 -1.92 24.18 -3.36
C THR A 432 -0.53 23.58 -3.31
N PHE A 433 -0.46 22.25 -3.28
CA PHE A 433 0.77 21.48 -3.40
C PHE A 433 1.00 21.09 -4.86
N TYR A 434 2.26 21.05 -5.27
CA TYR A 434 2.71 20.69 -6.61
C TYR A 434 3.90 19.73 -6.52
N VAL A 435 4.00 18.81 -7.48
CA VAL A 435 5.24 18.08 -7.74
C VAL A 435 6.27 19.05 -8.34
N ARG A 436 7.53 18.96 -7.91
CA ARG A 436 8.65 19.77 -8.43
C ARG A 436 9.05 19.40 -9.84
N ASP A 437 8.94 18.13 -10.21
CA ASP A 437 9.24 17.64 -11.56
C ASP A 437 8.37 18.38 -12.60
N PRO A 438 8.98 19.21 -13.46
CA PRO A 438 8.26 20.03 -14.42
C PRO A 438 7.53 19.20 -15.48
N GLN A 439 8.08 18.04 -15.88
CA GLN A 439 7.47 17.17 -16.86
C GLN A 439 6.24 16.45 -16.28
N ARG A 440 6.34 15.97 -15.03
CA ARG A 440 5.16 15.42 -14.33
C ARG A 440 4.10 16.48 -14.09
N LEU A 441 4.51 17.70 -13.73
CA LEU A 441 3.59 18.81 -13.52
C LEU A 441 2.85 19.18 -14.80
N ALA A 442 3.58 19.37 -15.91
CA ALA A 442 3.00 19.69 -17.22
C ALA A 442 2.02 18.61 -17.69
N ARG A 443 2.43 17.33 -17.65
CA ARG A 443 1.56 16.19 -18.02
C ARG A 443 0.30 16.12 -17.17
N GLY A 444 0.41 16.38 -15.86
CA GLY A 444 -0.76 16.34 -14.99
C GLY A 444 -1.69 17.55 -15.12
N ILE A 445 -1.17 18.71 -15.54
CA ILE A 445 -2.01 19.88 -15.88
C ILE A 445 -2.73 19.63 -17.21
N ALA A 446 -2.03 19.17 -18.25
CA ALA A 446 -2.59 18.87 -19.57
C ALA A 446 -3.79 17.91 -19.48
N ARG A 447 -3.62 16.76 -18.79
CA ARG A 447 -4.70 15.79 -18.54
C ARG A 447 -5.93 16.38 -17.84
N ARG A 448 -5.75 17.41 -17.02
CA ARG A 448 -6.85 18.06 -16.29
C ARG A 448 -7.64 19.01 -17.18
N ILE A 449 -6.98 19.66 -18.14
CA ILE A 449 -7.61 20.54 -19.14
C ILE A 449 -8.43 19.67 -20.10
N GLU A 450 -7.82 18.62 -20.65
CA GLU A 450 -8.48 17.67 -21.57
C GLU A 450 -9.71 17.01 -20.92
N GLY A 451 -9.59 16.52 -19.67
CA GLY A 451 -10.72 15.94 -18.93
C GLY A 451 -11.76 16.96 -18.43
N GLY A 452 -11.48 18.26 -18.54
CA GLY A 452 -12.40 19.36 -18.23
C GLY A 452 -13.20 19.82 -19.45
N GLU A 453 -12.66 19.67 -20.66
CA GLU A 453 -13.36 19.93 -21.92
C GLU A 453 -14.37 18.83 -22.26
N GLU A 454 -14.10 17.56 -21.92
CA GLU A 454 -15.07 16.45 -22.05
C GLU A 454 -16.31 16.57 -21.13
N ARG A 455 -16.36 17.53 -20.20
CA ARG A 455 -17.46 17.74 -19.24
C ARG A 455 -18.24 19.04 -19.44
N ARG A 456 -18.03 19.75 -20.55
CA ARG A 456 -18.79 20.97 -20.89
C ARG A 456 -19.83 20.72 -21.96
#